data_AF-A0A1V4RK11-F1
#
_entry.id   AF-A0A1V4RK11-F1
#
_cell.length_a   1.000
_cell.length_b   1.000
_cell.length_c   1.000
_cell.angle_alpha   90.00
_cell.angle_beta   90.00
_cell.angle_gamma   90.00
#
_symmetry.space_group_name_H-M   'P 1'
#
loop_
_entity.id
_entity.type
_entity.pdbx_description
1 polymer ?
#
loop_
_entity_poly.entity_id
_entity_poly.type
_entity_poly.pdbx_seq_one_letter_code
_entity_poly.pdbx_strand_id
1 'polypeptide(L)'
;IRPEQPADEAAQLLGIPDYHTYNLIKFKRSNSDSCINQRPVVKVGDKVKAGQLIADGQATRHGELALGANLLVAFMPWEGYNFEDAIVVSERLVKEDIFTSIHMVEFEVQVRRTRLGPEEITRDIPNVGEDMVKNLDERGIAQRRNRTLSRGETTQDYLRGKGWRGA
;
A
#
# COMPACT_ATOMS: atom_id res chain seq x y z
N ILE A 1 -20.74 -4.21 3.30
CA ILE A 1 -21.53 -5.47 3.24
C ILE A 1 -21.08 -6.36 4.40
N ARG A 2 -21.59 -6.06 5.60
CA ARG A 2 -21.86 -7.04 6.65
C ARG A 2 -23.36 -6.85 6.94
N PRO A 3 -24.18 -7.90 6.97
CA PRO A 3 -25.56 -7.76 7.35
C PRO A 3 -25.64 -7.53 8.87
N GLU A 4 -26.47 -6.56 9.24
CA GLU A 4 -27.24 -6.44 10.48
C GLU A 4 -26.54 -6.77 11.81
N GLN A 5 -26.18 -5.73 12.56
CA GLN A 5 -26.56 -5.70 13.98
C GLN A 5 -27.93 -5.03 14.04
N PRO A 6 -28.92 -5.59 14.76
CA PRO A 6 -30.17 -4.89 15.00
C PRO A 6 -29.81 -3.61 15.76
N ALA A 7 -30.09 -2.45 15.16
CA ALA A 7 -29.98 -1.19 15.85
C ALA A 7 -30.84 -1.28 17.12
N ASP A 8 -30.20 -1.03 18.26
CA ASP A 8 -30.79 -1.12 19.59
C ASP A 8 -32.19 -0.46 19.61
N GLU A 9 -33.24 -1.23 19.93
CA GLU A 9 -34.63 -0.72 20.07
C GLU A 9 -34.70 0.50 21.03
N ALA A 10 -33.73 0.61 21.94
CA ALA A 10 -33.56 1.75 22.84
C ALA A 10 -33.22 3.08 22.14
N ALA A 11 -32.52 3.06 20.99
CA ALA A 11 -32.15 4.26 20.25
C ALA A 11 -33.34 4.88 19.48
N GLN A 12 -34.25 4.03 18.97
CA GLN A 12 -35.50 4.47 18.35
C GLN A 12 -36.45 5.12 19.37
N LEU A 13 -36.46 4.66 20.62
CA LEU A 13 -37.28 5.21 21.70
C LEU A 13 -36.78 6.57 22.21
N LEU A 14 -35.50 6.87 22.01
CA LEU A 14 -34.84 8.14 22.39
C LEU A 14 -34.83 9.20 21.28
N GLY A 15 -35.43 8.93 20.11
CA GLY A 15 -35.46 9.87 18.99
C GLY A 15 -34.08 10.13 18.38
N ILE A 16 -33.12 9.22 18.55
CA ILE A 16 -31.78 9.35 18.01
C ILE A 16 -31.86 9.00 16.51
N PRO A 17 -31.42 9.89 15.60
CA PRO A 17 -31.41 9.58 14.17
C PRO A 17 -30.60 8.32 13.89
N ASP A 18 -31.14 7.44 13.03
CA ASP A 18 -30.44 6.24 12.58
C ASP A 18 -29.28 6.62 11.64
N TYR A 19 -28.07 6.17 11.96
CA TYR A 19 -26.85 6.50 11.23
C TYR A 19 -26.16 5.23 10.73
N HIS A 20 -25.99 5.16 9.40
CA HIS A 20 -25.14 4.14 8.78
C HIS A 20 -23.72 4.66 8.58
N THR A 21 -22.75 3.94 9.14
CA THR A 21 -21.32 4.28 9.00
C THR A 21 -20.63 3.32 8.03
N TYR A 22 -19.97 3.86 7.00
CA TYR A 22 -19.18 3.09 6.03
C TYR A 22 -17.68 3.33 6.25
N ASN A 23 -16.97 2.30 6.70
CA ASN A 23 -15.52 2.36 6.87
C ASN A 23 -14.82 2.16 5.52
N LEU A 24 -14.04 3.16 5.11
CA LEU A 24 -13.26 3.10 3.87
C LEU A 24 -11.98 2.29 4.07
N ILE A 25 -11.64 1.50 3.05
CA ILE A 25 -10.37 0.77 2.98
C ILE A 25 -9.27 1.75 2.58
N LYS A 26 -8.25 1.93 3.42
CA LYS A 26 -7.09 2.79 3.16
C LYS A 26 -5.82 1.97 3.08
N PHE A 27 -5.06 2.15 2.00
CA PHE A 27 -3.73 1.55 1.79
C PHE A 27 -3.66 0.07 2.14
N LYS A 28 -4.58 -0.72 1.56
CA LYS A 28 -4.58 -2.17 1.72
C LYS A 28 -3.88 -2.84 0.54
N ARG A 29 -3.01 -3.81 0.83
CA ARG A 29 -2.35 -4.65 -0.17
C ARG A 29 -3.37 -5.54 -0.90
N SER A 30 -3.23 -5.65 -2.21
CA SER A 30 -3.95 -6.63 -3.04
C SER A 30 -3.13 -7.91 -3.20
N ASN A 31 -3.75 -8.97 -3.73
CA ASN A 31 -3.04 -10.23 -4.01
C ASN A 31 -1.93 -10.09 -5.07
N SER A 32 -1.98 -9.05 -5.89
CA SER A 32 -0.97 -8.74 -6.92
C SER A 32 -0.05 -7.59 -6.49
N ASP A 33 0.10 -7.38 -5.17
CA ASP A 33 0.95 -6.34 -4.56
C ASP A 33 0.59 -4.90 -4.94
N SER A 34 -0.58 -4.66 -5.53
CA SER A 34 -1.09 -3.32 -5.83
C SER A 34 -1.82 -2.70 -4.63
N CYS A 35 -2.02 -1.38 -4.69
CA CYS A 35 -2.67 -0.62 -3.62
C CYS A 35 -4.20 -0.52 -3.80
N ILE A 36 -4.94 -1.09 -2.86
CA ILE A 36 -6.38 -0.86 -2.68
C ILE A 36 -6.57 0.35 -1.76
N ASN A 37 -7.05 1.45 -2.32
CA ASN A 37 -7.31 2.68 -1.58
C ASN A 37 -8.63 3.31 -2.01
N GLN A 38 -9.59 3.37 -1.08
CA GLN A 38 -10.87 4.01 -1.30
C GLN A 38 -10.83 5.50 -0.97
N ARG A 39 -11.54 6.30 -1.76
CA ARG A 39 -11.62 7.76 -1.62
C ARG A 39 -13.10 8.18 -1.63
N PRO A 40 -13.56 8.98 -0.66
CA PRO A 40 -14.94 9.46 -0.66
C PRO A 40 -15.15 10.39 -1.86
N VAL A 41 -16.30 10.24 -2.53
CA VAL A 41 -16.73 11.10 -3.64
C VAL A 41 -17.71 12.16 -3.15
N VAL A 42 -18.50 11.81 -2.13
CA VAL A 42 -19.50 12.70 -1.50
C VAL A 42 -18.86 13.65 -0.49
N LYS A 43 -19.48 14.82 -0.30
CA LYS A 43 -19.09 15.83 0.68
C LYS A 43 -20.12 15.91 1.82
N VAL A 44 -19.71 16.53 2.92
CA VAL A 44 -20.60 16.79 4.06
C VAL A 44 -21.75 17.68 3.60
N GLY A 45 -23.00 17.22 3.82
CA GLY A 45 -24.21 17.93 3.41
C GLY A 45 -24.82 17.44 2.09
N ASP A 46 -24.15 16.57 1.35
CA ASP A 46 -24.72 15.99 0.13
C ASP A 46 -25.88 15.04 0.46
N LYS A 47 -27.00 15.19 -0.26
CA LYS A 47 -28.13 14.24 -0.19
C LYS A 47 -27.81 13.04 -1.07
N VAL A 48 -27.70 11.87 -0.47
CA VAL A 48 -27.43 10.60 -1.17
C VAL A 48 -28.71 9.77 -1.31
N LYS A 49 -28.87 9.10 -2.45
CA LYS A 49 -29.94 8.13 -2.69
C LYS A 49 -29.44 6.70 -2.49
N ALA A 50 -30.35 5.78 -2.22
CA ALA A 50 -30.03 4.35 -2.22
C ALA A 50 -29.41 3.94 -3.57
N GLY A 51 -28.28 3.22 -3.53
CA GLY A 51 -27.54 2.81 -4.72
C GLY A 51 -26.61 3.86 -5.32
N GLN A 52 -26.59 5.09 -4.79
CA GLN A 52 -25.65 6.12 -5.24
C GLN A 52 -24.22 5.81 -4.79
N LEU A 53 -23.26 6.08 -5.67
CA LEU A 53 -21.84 6.00 -5.36
C LEU A 53 -21.46 7.01 -4.27
N ILE A 54 -20.88 6.51 -3.18
CA ILE A 54 -20.38 7.32 -2.05
C ILE A 54 -18.85 7.39 -1.99
N ALA A 55 -18.16 6.39 -2.54
CA ALA A 55 -16.70 6.31 -2.53
C ALA A 55 -16.19 5.51 -3.74
N ASP A 56 -15.12 6.00 -4.36
CA ASP A 56 -14.38 5.31 -5.41
C ASP A 56 -13.33 4.37 -4.80
N GLY A 57 -13.02 3.30 -5.53
CA GLY A 57 -11.99 2.32 -5.16
C GLY A 57 -10.74 2.41 -6.02
N GLN A 58 -10.01 1.30 -6.09
CA GLN A 58 -8.86 1.15 -6.99
C GLN A 58 -9.33 1.24 -8.45
N ALA A 59 -8.55 1.94 -9.29
CA ALA A 59 -8.80 2.09 -10.73
C ALA A 59 -10.24 2.46 -11.10
N THR A 60 -10.92 3.28 -10.26
CA THR A 60 -12.28 3.76 -10.49
C THR A 60 -12.31 5.27 -10.32
N ARG A 61 -13.08 5.96 -11.16
CA ARG A 61 -13.32 7.40 -11.06
C ARG A 61 -14.80 7.68 -11.30
N HIS A 62 -15.47 8.28 -10.32
CA HIS A 62 -16.90 8.57 -10.35
C HIS A 62 -17.77 7.34 -10.68
N GLY A 63 -17.37 6.16 -10.20
CA GLY A 63 -18.11 4.91 -10.38
C GLY A 63 -17.83 4.22 -11.72
N GLU A 64 -16.99 4.81 -12.57
CA GLU A 64 -16.55 4.21 -13.83
C GLU A 64 -15.14 3.64 -13.71
N LEU A 65 -14.89 2.55 -14.43
CA LEU A 65 -13.57 1.91 -14.46
C LEU A 65 -12.57 2.82 -15.20
N ALA A 66 -11.49 3.20 -14.52
CA ALA A 66 -10.42 4.06 -15.02
C ALA A 66 -9.07 3.35 -14.86
N LEU A 67 -8.70 2.52 -15.86
CA LEU A 67 -7.47 1.72 -15.84
C LEU A 67 -6.20 2.50 -16.22
N GLY A 68 -6.35 3.71 -16.77
CA GLY A 68 -5.23 4.50 -17.27
C GLY A 68 -5.59 5.97 -17.45
N ALA A 69 -4.80 6.67 -18.26
CA ALA A 69 -4.96 8.09 -18.54
C ALA A 69 -5.06 8.34 -20.05
N ASN A 70 -5.84 9.36 -20.42
CA ASN A 70 -5.91 9.84 -21.80
C ASN A 70 -4.67 10.69 -22.10
N LEU A 71 -3.98 10.38 -23.20
CA LEU A 71 -2.76 11.08 -23.63
C LEU A 71 -2.99 11.73 -25.00
N LEU A 72 -2.29 12.85 -25.24
CA LEU A 72 -2.11 13.39 -26.57
C LEU A 72 -1.00 12.59 -27.28
N VAL A 73 -1.31 12.01 -28.43
CA VAL A 73 -0.40 11.13 -29.18
C VAL A 73 -0.16 11.72 -30.57
N ALA A 74 1.10 11.71 -31.01
CA ALA A 74 1.49 12.05 -32.37
C ALA A 74 2.05 10.81 -33.08
N PHE A 75 1.50 10.49 -34.25
CA PHE A 75 1.97 9.37 -35.08
C PHE A 75 3.02 9.89 -36.07
N MET A 76 4.28 9.88 -35.65
CA MET A 76 5.41 10.27 -36.50
C MET A 76 6.69 9.52 -36.08
N PRO A 77 7.61 9.22 -37.01
CA PRO A 77 8.94 8.75 -36.62
C PRO A 77 9.68 9.84 -35.86
N TRP A 78 10.37 9.48 -34.77
CA TRP A 78 11.11 10.43 -33.95
C TRP A 78 12.55 9.96 -33.74
N GLU A 79 13.46 10.42 -34.61
CA GLU A 79 14.92 10.16 -34.56
C GLU A 79 15.31 8.68 -34.34
N GLY A 80 14.44 7.74 -34.72
CA GLY A 80 14.63 6.30 -34.49
C GLY A 80 14.36 5.82 -33.07
N TYR A 81 13.99 6.70 -32.12
CA TYR A 81 13.65 6.31 -30.75
C TYR A 81 12.35 5.52 -30.64
N ASN A 82 11.45 5.64 -31.62
CA ASN A 82 10.23 4.83 -31.73
C ASN A 82 10.34 3.74 -32.81
N PHE A 83 11.54 3.16 -32.96
CA PHE A 83 11.74 2.02 -33.85
C PHE A 83 11.00 0.76 -33.32
N GLU A 84 10.41 -0.01 -34.23
CA GLU A 84 9.56 -1.18 -33.92
C GLU A 84 8.43 -0.82 -32.93
N ASP A 85 8.45 -1.40 -31.73
CA ASP A 85 7.43 -1.26 -30.69
C ASP A 85 7.84 -0.27 -29.58
N ALA A 86 8.93 0.49 -29.78
CA ALA A 86 9.38 1.45 -28.81
C ALA A 86 8.45 2.68 -28.73
N ILE A 87 8.10 3.07 -27.51
CA ILE A 87 7.26 4.24 -27.23
C ILE A 87 8.12 5.35 -26.64
N VAL A 88 8.09 6.50 -27.30
CA VAL A 88 8.70 7.72 -26.78
C VAL A 88 7.66 8.47 -25.96
N VAL A 89 7.99 8.77 -24.71
CA VAL A 89 7.13 9.49 -23.78
C VAL A 89 7.71 10.84 -23.42
N SER A 90 6.85 11.83 -23.22
CA SER A 90 7.26 13.13 -22.71
C SER A 90 7.69 13.03 -21.24
N GLU A 91 8.78 13.71 -20.87
CA GLU A 91 9.21 13.88 -19.48
C GLU A 91 8.11 14.46 -18.59
N ARG A 92 7.15 15.20 -19.17
CA ARG A 92 5.97 15.73 -18.49
C ARG A 92 5.18 14.63 -17.77
N LEU A 93 5.10 13.43 -18.34
CA LEU A 93 4.35 12.32 -17.72
C LEU A 93 4.96 11.86 -16.40
N VAL A 94 6.29 11.98 -16.28
CA VAL A 94 7.04 11.68 -15.04
C VAL A 94 6.87 12.82 -14.04
N LYS A 95 7.01 14.07 -14.50
CA LYS A 95 6.90 15.27 -13.62
C LYS A 95 5.51 15.44 -13.00
N GLU A 96 4.46 15.03 -13.71
CA GLU A 96 3.07 15.14 -13.25
C GLU A 96 2.53 13.86 -12.60
N ASP A 97 3.37 12.83 -12.38
CA ASP A 97 2.98 11.57 -11.74
C ASP A 97 1.78 10.86 -12.40
N ILE A 98 1.59 11.02 -13.72
CA ILE A 98 0.39 10.53 -14.43
C ILE A 98 0.28 9.00 -14.37
N PHE A 99 1.40 8.30 -14.50
CA PHE A 99 1.48 6.84 -14.46
C PHE A 99 2.14 6.30 -13.18
N THR A 100 2.30 7.16 -12.17
CA THR A 100 2.87 6.75 -10.88
C THR A 100 1.89 5.86 -10.13
N SER A 101 2.36 4.70 -9.67
CA SER A 101 1.56 3.72 -8.95
C SER A 101 2.20 3.30 -7.64
N ILE A 102 1.37 2.83 -6.69
CA ILE A 102 1.81 2.40 -5.37
C ILE A 102 1.74 0.88 -5.32
N HIS A 103 2.87 0.26 -4.99
CA HIS A 103 2.99 -1.17 -4.75
C HIS A 103 3.30 -1.43 -3.27
N MET A 104 2.65 -2.44 -2.69
CA MET A 104 2.83 -2.86 -1.31
C MET A 104 3.35 -4.28 -1.28
N VAL A 105 4.53 -4.44 -0.68
CA VAL A 105 5.19 -5.73 -0.48
C VAL A 105 5.12 -6.10 0.99
N GLU A 106 4.78 -7.35 1.27
CA GLU A 106 4.75 -7.89 2.62
C GLU A 106 6.00 -8.73 2.89
N PHE A 107 6.57 -8.50 4.05
CA PHE A 107 7.84 -9.07 4.46
C PHE A 107 7.63 -9.81 5.78
N GLU A 108 7.60 -11.15 5.72
CA GLU A 108 7.45 -11.99 6.89
C GLU A 108 8.79 -12.61 7.32
N VAL A 109 9.05 -12.60 8.63
CA VAL A 109 10.18 -13.26 9.26
C VAL A 109 9.64 -14.25 10.29
N GLN A 110 10.10 -15.49 10.22
CA GLN A 110 9.74 -16.53 11.18
C GLN A 110 10.98 -16.92 11.97
N VAL A 111 10.83 -16.96 13.29
CA VAL A 111 11.86 -17.42 14.21
C VAL A 111 11.69 -18.92 14.40
N ARG A 112 12.74 -19.70 14.15
CA ARG A 112 12.69 -21.15 14.28
C ARG A 112 13.59 -21.64 15.42
N ARG A 113 13.19 -22.75 16.02
CA ARG A 113 14.05 -23.47 16.97
C ARG A 113 14.92 -24.44 16.19
N THR A 114 16.22 -24.20 16.19
CA THR A 114 17.19 -25.09 15.54
C THR A 114 17.81 -26.04 16.56
N ARG A 115 18.58 -27.02 16.08
CA ARG A 115 19.34 -27.93 16.96
C ARG A 115 20.44 -27.21 17.74
N LEU A 116 20.92 -26.08 17.24
CA LEU A 116 21.99 -25.26 17.83
C LEU A 116 21.46 -24.20 18.81
N GLY A 117 20.13 -24.07 18.92
CA GLY A 117 19.49 -23.09 19.80
C GLY A 117 18.24 -22.47 19.18
N PRO A 118 17.42 -21.78 19.99
CA PRO A 118 16.37 -20.92 19.46
C PRO A 118 17.00 -19.76 18.68
N GLU A 119 16.46 -19.44 17.51
CA GLU A 119 16.73 -18.14 16.89
C GLU A 119 16.07 -17.05 17.73
N GLU A 120 16.66 -15.85 17.76
CA GLU A 120 16.11 -14.69 18.46
C GLU A 120 16.19 -13.46 17.55
N ILE A 121 15.14 -12.63 17.57
CA ILE A 121 15.16 -11.32 16.90
C ILE A 121 15.76 -10.33 17.90
N THR A 122 16.94 -9.80 17.57
CA THR A 122 17.65 -8.83 18.40
C THR A 122 18.26 -7.72 17.55
N ARG A 123 18.45 -6.57 18.18
CA ARG A 123 19.19 -5.43 17.63
C ARG A 123 20.71 -5.68 17.62
N ASP A 124 21.20 -6.58 18.46
CA ASP A 124 22.62 -6.92 18.56
C ASP A 124 23.03 -7.89 17.46
N ILE A 125 23.57 -7.34 16.38
CA ILE A 125 23.80 -8.07 15.14
C ILE A 125 25.31 -8.12 14.85
N PRO A 126 25.94 -9.31 14.77
CA PRO A 126 27.38 -9.42 14.61
C PRO A 126 27.83 -8.94 13.22
N ASN A 127 28.90 -8.15 13.17
CA ASN A 127 29.51 -7.56 11.97
C ASN A 127 28.64 -6.50 11.26
N VAL A 128 27.76 -5.79 11.98
CA VAL A 128 26.98 -4.67 11.42
C VAL A 128 27.38 -3.36 12.10
N GLY A 129 27.65 -2.33 11.30
CA GLY A 129 27.98 -0.99 11.80
C GLY A 129 26.77 -0.27 12.39
N GLU A 130 27.00 0.61 13.37
CA GLU A 130 25.95 1.34 14.10
C GLU A 130 25.00 2.12 13.18
N ASP A 131 25.50 2.62 12.04
CA ASP A 131 24.73 3.33 11.03
C ASP A 131 23.60 2.52 10.39
N MET A 132 23.73 1.19 10.36
CA MET A 132 22.73 0.29 9.80
C MET A 132 21.68 -0.10 10.86
N VAL A 133 22.07 -0.11 12.13
CA VAL A 133 21.23 -0.48 13.26
C VAL A 133 20.41 0.72 13.77
N LYS A 134 20.75 1.96 13.35
CA LYS A 134 20.03 3.19 13.74
C LYS A 134 18.53 3.17 13.46
N ASN A 135 18.10 2.38 12.48
CA ASN A 135 16.71 2.30 12.03
C ASN A 135 15.91 1.21 12.77
N LEU A 136 16.56 0.41 13.61
CA LEU A 136 15.93 -0.64 14.41
C LEU A 136 15.47 -0.10 15.77
N ASP A 137 14.39 -0.65 16.29
CA ASP A 137 13.97 -0.44 17.66
C ASP A 137 14.77 -1.34 18.63
N GLU A 138 14.49 -1.22 19.94
CA GLU A 138 15.15 -2.01 20.99
C GLU A 138 14.99 -3.52 20.81
N ARG A 139 13.97 -3.96 20.06
CA ARG A 139 13.68 -5.37 19.77
C ARG A 139 14.28 -5.84 18.44
N GLY A 140 15.01 -4.99 17.73
CA GLY A 140 15.56 -5.31 16.42
C GLY A 140 14.54 -5.23 15.27
N ILE A 141 13.38 -4.60 15.48
CA ILE A 141 12.34 -4.41 14.47
C ILE A 141 12.50 -3.03 13.83
N ALA A 142 12.36 -2.93 12.51
CA ALA A 142 12.39 -1.64 11.82
C ALA A 142 11.32 -0.69 12.38
N GLN A 143 11.72 0.52 12.77
CA GLN A 143 10.80 1.47 13.40
C GLN A 143 9.66 1.84 12.44
N ARG A 144 8.42 1.80 12.94
CA ARG A 144 7.17 2.06 12.20
C ARG A 144 6.99 3.52 11.71
N ARG A 145 8.01 4.37 11.81
CA ARG A 145 7.92 5.78 11.42
C ARG A 145 7.99 5.93 9.90
N ASN A 146 7.33 6.95 9.38
CA ASN A 146 7.27 7.32 7.96
C ASN A 146 8.67 7.69 7.40
N ARG A 147 9.51 6.68 7.16
CA ARG A 147 10.88 6.83 6.66
C ARG A 147 11.12 5.93 5.46
N THR A 148 11.90 6.45 4.52
CA THR A 148 12.39 5.71 3.37
C THR A 148 13.49 4.77 3.82
N LEU A 149 13.28 3.47 3.62
CA LEU A 149 14.32 2.46 3.76
C LEU A 149 14.83 2.10 2.36
N SER A 150 16.14 2.16 2.19
CA SER A 150 16.84 1.67 1.01
C SER A 150 17.08 0.17 1.15
N ARG A 151 17.32 -0.50 0.01
CA ARG A 151 17.61 -1.94 -0.04
C ARG A 151 18.77 -2.29 0.91
N GLY A 152 18.58 -3.26 1.81
CA GLY A 152 19.61 -3.70 2.77
C GLY A 152 19.48 -3.09 4.16
N GLU A 153 18.56 -2.14 4.38
CA GLU A 153 18.40 -1.44 5.67
C GLU A 153 17.36 -2.08 6.60
N THR A 154 16.80 -3.24 6.23
CA THR A 154 15.83 -3.98 7.05
C THR A 154 16.48 -5.15 7.80
N THR A 155 15.96 -5.49 8.98
CA THR A 155 16.38 -6.69 9.74
C THR A 155 16.26 -7.97 8.93
N GLN A 156 15.30 -8.04 8.00
CA GLN A 156 15.11 -9.21 7.12
C GLN A 156 16.17 -9.29 6.02
N ASP A 157 16.58 -8.17 5.42
CA ASP A 157 17.68 -8.16 4.46
C ASP A 157 18.97 -8.68 5.09
N TYR A 158 19.16 -8.38 6.37
CA TYR A 158 20.29 -8.91 7.14
C TYR A 158 20.18 -10.44 7.34
N LEU A 159 19.00 -10.94 7.75
CA LEU A 159 18.77 -12.37 7.93
C LEU A 159 18.89 -13.18 6.62
N ARG A 160 18.61 -12.58 5.45
CA ARG A 160 18.84 -13.21 4.14
C ARG A 160 20.27 -13.04 3.61
N GLY A 161 20.92 -11.89 3.87
CA GLY A 161 22.24 -11.55 3.35
C GLY A 161 23.36 -12.39 3.96
N LYS A 162 23.19 -12.83 5.21
CA LYS A 162 23.94 -13.97 5.72
C LYS A 162 23.25 -15.23 5.22
N GLY A 163 23.80 -15.85 4.18
CA GLY A 163 23.51 -17.24 3.86
C GLY A 163 23.82 -18.12 5.08
N TRP A 164 22.89 -18.17 6.03
CA TRP A 164 22.88 -19.06 7.19
C TRP A 164 22.61 -20.46 6.64
N ARG A 165 23.65 -21.03 6.02
CA ARG A 165 23.81 -22.49 6.00
C ARG A 165 24.15 -22.86 7.42
N GLY A 166 23.21 -23.54 8.08
CA GLY A 166 23.48 -24.16 9.37
C GLY A 166 24.83 -24.89 9.30
N ALA A 167 25.65 -24.65 10.32
CA ALA A 167 26.70 -25.59 10.69
C ALA A 167 26.05 -26.86 11.25
#